data_AF-A0A259Y9D9-F1
#
_entry.id   AF-A0A259Y9D9-F1
#
_cell.length_a   1.000
_cell.length_b   1.000
_cell.length_c   1.000
_cell.angle_alpha   90.00
_cell.angle_beta   90.00
_cell.angle_gamma   90.00
#
_symmetry.space_group_name_H-M   'P 1'
#
loop_
_entity.id
_entity.type
_entity.pdbx_description
1 polymer ?
#
loop_
_entity_poly.entity_id
_entity_poly.type
_entity_poly.pdbx_seq_one_letter_code
_entity_poly.pdbx_strand_id
1 'polypeptide(L)'
;MTRYKYGPWDDRYYPIIGSLVGRGLLKYVRGRKGSVALTPTALGKKTALEMGSLPDWSLINDRCYAVADGAAGLNGSALKNLIYSNLPALMDRPHRKLIK
;
A
#
# COMPACT_ATOMS: atom_id res chain seq x y z
N MET A 1 -5.48 -11.27 -9.32
CA MET A 1 -4.89 -10.39 -8.30
C MET A 1 -4.55 -9.09 -8.99
N THR A 2 -4.96 -7.96 -8.42
CA THR A 2 -4.87 -6.65 -9.06
C THR A 2 -3.41 -6.23 -9.20
N ARG A 3 -2.84 -6.16 -10.41
CA ARG A 3 -1.40 -5.86 -10.63
C ARG A 3 -1.17 -4.34 -10.72
N TYR A 4 -0.96 -3.71 -9.58
CA TYR A 4 -0.64 -2.28 -9.43
C TYR A 4 0.86 -2.00 -9.14
N LYS A 5 1.28 -0.74 -9.21
CA LYS A 5 2.67 -0.31 -8.92
C LYS A 5 2.99 -0.53 -7.43
N TYR A 6 4.13 -1.13 -7.09
CA TYR A 6 4.50 -1.50 -5.71
C TYR A 6 3.63 -2.57 -5.04
N GLY A 7 3.05 -3.50 -5.79
CA GLY A 7 2.51 -4.73 -5.19
C GLY A 7 3.53 -5.89 -5.22
N PRO A 8 3.19 -7.07 -4.68
CA PRO A 8 4.13 -8.20 -4.51
C PRO A 8 4.82 -8.74 -5.78
N TRP A 9 4.33 -8.38 -6.97
CA TRP A 9 4.95 -8.71 -8.27
C TRP A 9 6.00 -7.68 -8.73
N ASP A 10 6.14 -6.55 -8.03
CA ASP A 10 7.15 -5.51 -8.26
C ASP A 10 8.41 -5.86 -7.47
N ASP A 11 9.58 -5.92 -8.12
CA ASP A 11 10.88 -6.22 -7.51
C ASP A 11 11.21 -5.34 -6.30
N ARG A 12 10.68 -4.11 -6.28
CA ARG A 12 10.94 -3.14 -5.21
C ARG A 12 10.10 -3.38 -3.97
N TYR A 13 9.03 -4.17 -4.06
CA TYR A 13 8.08 -4.35 -2.97
C TYR A 13 8.76 -4.89 -1.71
N TYR A 14 9.39 -6.06 -1.81
CA TYR A 14 10.00 -6.72 -0.64
C TYR A 14 11.19 -5.93 -0.05
N PRO A 15 12.09 -5.33 -0.84
CA PRO A 15 13.12 -4.44 -0.30
C PRO A 15 12.55 -3.24 0.47
N ILE A 16 11.50 -2.60 -0.05
CA ILE A 16 10.85 -1.47 0.64
C ILE A 16 10.22 -1.94 1.95
N ILE A 17 9.46 -3.04 1.94
CA ILE A 17 8.86 -3.60 3.16
C ILE A 17 9.95 -3.97 4.18
N GLY A 18 11.01 -4.65 3.73
CA GLY A 18 12.15 -5.00 4.58
C GLY A 18 12.82 -3.78 5.21
N SER A 19 13.00 -2.70 4.45
CA SER A 19 13.57 -1.45 4.98
C SER A 19 12.66 -0.79 6.02
N LEU A 20 11.35 -0.73 5.75
CA LEU A 20 10.38 -0.14 6.69
C LEU A 20 10.26 -0.96 7.99
N VAL A 21 10.33 -2.29 7.89
CA VAL A 21 10.36 -3.18 9.06
C VAL A 21 11.69 -3.02 9.81
N GLY A 22 12.82 -3.00 9.12
CA GLY A 22 14.15 -2.82 9.73
C GLY A 22 14.31 -1.47 10.44
N ARG A 23 13.60 -0.43 9.99
CA ARG A 23 13.53 0.89 10.63
C ARG A 23 12.48 0.97 11.75
N GLY A 24 11.77 -0.11 12.04
CA GLY A 24 10.73 -0.14 13.07
C GLY A 24 9.47 0.66 12.72
N LEU A 25 9.26 1.01 11.45
CA LEU A 25 8.08 1.78 10.98
C LEU A 25 6.89 0.87 10.71
N LEU A 26 7.15 -0.37 10.26
CA LEU A 26 6.15 -1.41 10.08
C LEU A 26 6.49 -2.64 10.93
N LYS A 27 5.48 -3.47 11.20
CA LYS A 27 5.67 -4.81 11.75
C LYS A 27 4.77 -5.84 11.06
N TYR A 28 5.24 -7.07 11.01
CA TYR A 28 4.42 -8.21 10.60
C TYR A 28 3.40 -8.56 11.68
N VAL A 29 2.20 -8.90 11.27
CA VAL A 29 1.11 -9.38 12.13
C VAL A 29 0.41 -10.54 11.45
N ARG A 30 -0.27 -11.37 12.25
CA ARG A 30 -1.08 -12.46 11.71
C ARG A 30 -2.31 -11.89 11.01
N GLY A 31 -2.45 -12.18 9.73
CA GLY A 31 -3.63 -11.90 8.92
C GLY A 31 -4.70 -12.98 9.05
N ARG A 32 -5.78 -12.83 8.27
CA ARG A 32 -6.87 -13.82 8.23
C ARG A 32 -6.39 -15.14 7.61
N LYS A 33 -6.94 -16.27 8.07
CA LYS A 33 -6.64 -17.61 7.57
C LYS A 33 -5.14 -17.97 7.57
N GLY A 34 -4.39 -17.46 8.55
CA GLY A 34 -2.95 -17.74 8.68
C GLY A 34 -2.05 -16.96 7.72
N SER A 35 -2.60 -16.00 6.96
CA SER A 35 -1.79 -15.09 6.14
C SER A 35 -0.91 -14.18 6.98
N VAL A 36 0.11 -13.59 6.35
CA VAL A 36 0.93 -12.52 6.94
C VAL A 36 0.36 -11.18 6.49
N ALA A 37 0.19 -10.26 7.44
CA ALA A 37 -0.20 -8.88 7.19
C ALA A 37 0.86 -7.92 7.75
N LEU A 38 0.77 -6.66 7.34
CA LEU A 38 1.62 -5.57 7.80
C LEU A 38 0.77 -4.55 8.54
N THR A 39 1.30 -3.97 9.61
CA THR A 39 0.68 -2.84 10.28
C THR A 39 1.73 -1.79 10.67
N PRO A 40 1.42 -0.49 10.60
CA PRO A 40 2.28 0.55 11.13
C PRO A 40 2.51 0.40 12.64
N THR A 41 3.74 0.65 13.08
CA THR A 41 4.06 0.80 14.51
C THR A 41 3.63 2.18 15.01
N ALA A 42 3.74 2.43 16.32
CA ALA A 42 3.53 3.78 16.86
C ALA A 42 4.48 4.81 16.22
N LEU A 43 5.76 4.43 16.05
CA LEU A 43 6.76 5.24 15.35
C LEU A 43 6.34 5.49 13.89
N GLY A 44 5.95 4.43 13.16
CA GLY A 44 5.52 4.56 11.77
C GLY A 44 4.32 5.48 11.59
N LYS A 45 3.33 5.40 12.49
CA LYS A 45 2.17 6.32 12.47
C LYS A 45 2.59 7.77 12.72
N LYS A 46 3.42 8.00 13.74
CA LYS A 46 3.94 9.34 14.07
C LYS A 46 4.71 9.92 12.88
N THR A 47 5.64 9.16 12.31
CA THR A 47 6.43 9.59 11.15
C THR A 47 5.55 9.89 9.94
N ALA A 48 4.53 9.07 9.66
CA ALA A 48 3.61 9.34 8.55
C ALA A 48 2.79 10.63 8.76
N LEU A 49 2.37 10.92 9.99
CA LEU A 49 1.67 12.17 10.33
C LEU A 49 2.58 13.39 10.18
N GLU A 50 3.82 13.31 10.68
CA GLU A 50 4.82 14.37 10.54
C GLU A 50 5.19 14.61 9.07
N MET A 51 5.32 13.54 8.27
CA MET A 51 5.55 13.68 6.83
C MET A 51 4.35 14.35 6.14
N GLY A 52 3.12 13.98 6.51
CA GLY A 52 1.90 14.52 5.91
C GLY A 52 1.70 16.02 6.13
N SER A 53 2.36 16.63 7.13
CA SER A 53 2.31 18.08 7.37
C SER A 53 3.35 18.86 6.55
N LEU A 54 4.29 18.18 5.89
CA LEU A 54 5.28 18.84 5.04
C LEU A 54 4.64 19.27 3.71
N PRO A 55 4.97 20.46 3.18
CA PRO A 55 4.40 20.97 1.92
C PRO A 55 4.54 19.99 0.75
N ASP A 56 5.70 19.33 0.62
CA ASP A 56 5.98 18.36 -0.45
C ASP A 56 5.05 17.13 -0.44
N TRP A 57 4.45 16.84 0.72
CA TRP A 57 3.59 15.68 0.93
C TRP A 57 2.11 16.02 1.06
N SER A 58 1.76 17.31 1.14
CA SER A 58 0.38 17.78 1.30
C SER A 58 -0.59 17.15 0.29
N LEU A 59 -0.25 17.20 -1.00
CA LEU A 59 -1.07 16.61 -2.07
C LEU A 59 -1.25 15.10 -1.92
N ILE A 60 -0.23 14.39 -1.46
CA ILE A 60 -0.31 12.94 -1.24
C ILE A 60 -1.19 12.65 -0.02
N ASN A 61 -1.05 13.44 1.05
CA ASN A 61 -1.85 13.34 2.25
C ASN A 61 -3.36 13.54 1.94
N ASP A 62 -3.70 14.58 1.18
CA ASP A 62 -5.08 14.87 0.76
C ASP A 62 -5.67 13.71 -0.06
N ARG A 63 -4.88 13.15 -0.99
CA ARG A 63 -5.30 11.98 -1.78
C ARG A 63 -5.54 10.75 -0.90
N CYS A 64 -4.70 10.52 0.11
CA CYS A 64 -4.89 9.43 1.06
C CYS A 64 -6.21 9.58 1.82
N TYR A 65 -6.56 10.79 2.28
CA TYR A 65 -7.84 11.05 2.92
C TYR A 65 -9.03 10.85 1.97
N ALA A 66 -8.96 11.38 0.74
CA ALA A 66 -10.01 11.21 -0.25
C ALA A 66 -10.25 9.72 -0.59
N VAL A 67 -9.19 8.92 -0.69
CA VAL A 67 -9.31 7.47 -0.90
C VAL A 67 -9.90 6.78 0.32
N ALA A 68 -9.48 7.15 1.54
CA ALA A 68 -10.01 6.57 2.77
C ALA A 68 -11.51 6.84 2.93
N ASP A 69 -11.94 8.07 2.64
CA ASP A 69 -13.34 8.48 2.67
C ASP A 69 -14.16 7.76 1.59
N GLY A 70 -13.72 7.80 0.34
CA GLY A 70 -14.41 7.16 -0.79
C GLY A 70 -14.43 5.62 -0.73
N ALA A 71 -13.53 5.00 0.04
CA ALA A 71 -13.50 3.55 0.26
C ALA A 71 -14.13 3.11 1.59
N ALA A 72 -14.65 4.05 2.39
CA ALA A 72 -15.26 3.73 3.67
C ALA A 72 -16.40 2.71 3.51
N GLY A 73 -16.42 1.69 4.36
CA GLY A 73 -17.43 0.61 4.31
C GLY A 73 -17.20 -0.44 3.22
N LEU A 74 -16.26 -0.26 2.30
CA LEU A 74 -15.94 -1.26 1.29
C LEU A 74 -15.05 -2.37 1.86
N ASN A 75 -15.42 -3.63 1.58
CA ASN A 75 -14.50 -4.74 1.80
C ASN A 75 -13.51 -4.87 0.63
N GLY A 76 -12.45 -5.65 0.82
CA GLY A 76 -11.39 -5.80 -0.18
C GLY A 76 -11.87 -6.32 -1.55
N SER A 77 -12.92 -7.14 -1.59
CA SER A 77 -13.49 -7.64 -2.85
C SER A 77 -14.29 -6.56 -3.57
N ALA A 78 -15.11 -5.79 -2.84
CA ALA A 78 -15.87 -4.67 -3.39
C ALA A 78 -14.93 -3.60 -3.98
N LEU A 79 -13.92 -3.20 -3.22
CA LEU A 79 -12.90 -2.24 -3.68
C LEU A 79 -12.16 -2.76 -4.92
N LYS A 80 -11.75 -4.03 -4.92
CA LYS A 80 -11.10 -4.67 -6.07
C LYS A 80 -11.96 -4.60 -7.34
N ASN A 81 -13.26 -4.86 -7.23
CA ASN A 81 -14.18 -4.85 -8.37
C ASN A 81 -14.35 -3.43 -8.94
N LEU A 82 -14.45 -2.42 -8.09
CA LEU A 82 -14.49 -1.01 -8.53
C LEU A 82 -13.22 -0.62 -9.27
N ILE A 83 -12.06 -1.02 -8.75
CA ILE A 83 -10.78 -0.73 -9.38
C ILE A 83 -10.69 -1.38 -10.77
N TYR A 84 -11.11 -2.65 -10.93
CA TYR A 84 -11.10 -3.29 -12.24
C TYR A 84 -12.07 -2.66 -13.23
N SER A 85 -13.24 -2.22 -12.74
CA SER A 85 -14.26 -1.63 -13.61
C SER A 85 -13.86 -0.24 -14.10
N ASN A 86 -13.22 0.56 -13.25
CA ASN A 86 -12.97 1.98 -13.53
C ASN A 86 -11.52 2.28 -13.94
N LEU A 87 -10.55 1.44 -13.55
CA LEU A 87 -9.12 1.68 -13.77
C LEU A 87 -8.40 0.49 -14.47
N PRO A 88 -9.00 -0.18 -15.48
CA PRO A 88 -8.45 -1.40 -16.05
C PRO A 88 -7.04 -1.21 -16.64
N ALA A 89 -6.79 -0.09 -17.32
CA ALA A 89 -5.50 0.22 -17.93
C ALA A 89 -4.35 0.36 -16.91
N LEU A 90 -4.66 0.74 -15.66
CA LEU A 90 -3.65 0.85 -14.60
C LEU A 90 -3.27 -0.51 -13.99
N MET A 91 -4.09 -1.53 -14.25
CA MET A 91 -3.97 -2.87 -13.67
C MET A 91 -3.31 -3.91 -14.56
N ASP A 92 -2.91 -3.50 -15.76
CA ASP A 92 -2.09 -4.32 -16.63
C ASP A 92 -0.61 -3.95 -16.48
N ARG A 93 0.01 -4.45 -15.39
CA ARG A 93 1.44 -4.29 -15.14
C ARG A 93 2.21 -5.57 -15.49
N PRO A 94 3.42 -5.45 -16.06
CA PRO A 94 4.23 -6.61 -16.40
C PRO A 94 4.63 -7.38 -15.13
N HIS A 95 4.86 -8.69 -15.31
CA HIS A 95 5.44 -9.51 -14.25
C HIS A 95 6.87 -9.08 -13.94
N ARG A 96 7.30 -9.40 -12.70
CA ARG A 96 8.69 -9.35 -12.25
C ARG A 96 9.62 -9.84 -13.36
N LYS A 97 10.60 -9.03 -13.74
CA LYS A 97 11.68 -9.45 -14.63
C LYS A 97 12.85 -9.86 -13.77
N LEU A 98 13.42 -11.05 -14.01
CA LEU A 98 14.68 -11.43 -13.38
C LEU A 98 15.74 -10.39 -13.75
N ILE A 99 16.42 -9.83 -12.75
CA ILE A 99 17.62 -9.04 -12.97
C ILE A 99 18.66 -10.01 -13.54
N LYS A 100 19.08 -9.79 -14.79
CA LYS A 100 20.16 -10.52 -15.44
C LYS A 100 21.51 -9.96 -15.01
#